data_AF-A0AA47EEQ3-F1
#
_entry.id   AF-A0AA47EEQ3-F1
#
_cell.length_a   1.000
_cell.length_b   1.000
_cell.length_c   1.000
_cell.angle_alpha   90.00
_cell.angle_beta   90.00
_cell.angle_gamma   90.00
#
_symmetry.space_group_name_H-M   'P 1'
#
loop_
_entity.id
_entity.type
_entity.pdbx_description
1 polymer ?
#
loop_
_entity_poly.entity_id
_entity_poly.type
_entity_poly.pdbx_seq_one_letter_code
_entity_poly.pdbx_strand_id
1 'polypeptide(L)'
;MNKSRNIMKKVLLIFCFCFVVLLISFANRAIYGRWNMFGYPNSITFQGYRYYNNNDINNTDIMVLTGNDKPKYEVSRIIDRLTGKRIYSNNEKFLGYGKSVCLYLRDNTYLILRSDGGG
;
A
#
# COMPACT_ATOMS: atom_id res chain seq x y z
N MET A 1 -21.55 27.20 -34.45
CA MET A 1 -20.28 27.33 -33.71
C MET A 1 -20.21 26.62 -32.33
N ASN A 2 -21.29 25.99 -31.83
CA ASN A 2 -21.31 25.37 -30.47
C ASN A 2 -20.88 23.89 -30.40
N LYS A 3 -20.95 23.13 -31.51
CA LYS A 3 -20.65 21.68 -31.52
C LYS A 3 -19.16 21.39 -31.27
N SER A 4 -18.27 22.13 -31.93
CA SER A 4 -16.80 21.99 -31.78
C SER A 4 -16.31 22.36 -30.36
N ARG A 5 -16.85 23.44 -29.77
CA ARG A 5 -16.55 23.84 -28.37
C ARG A 5 -16.93 22.77 -27.35
N ASN A 6 -18.07 22.10 -27.53
CA ASN A 6 -18.51 21.02 -26.63
C ASN A 6 -17.67 19.75 -26.78
N ILE A 7 -17.16 19.45 -27.98
CA ILE A 7 -16.23 18.34 -28.20
C ILE A 7 -14.90 18.61 -27.49
N MET A 8 -14.31 19.80 -27.65
CA MET A 8 -13.07 20.18 -26.96
C MET A 8 -13.19 20.10 -25.43
N LYS A 9 -14.31 20.56 -24.85
CA LYS A 9 -14.55 20.45 -23.40
C LYS A 9 -14.60 19.00 -22.91
N LYS A 10 -15.25 18.10 -23.67
CA LYS A 10 -15.31 16.67 -23.33
C LYS A 10 -13.93 16.01 -23.40
N VAL A 11 -13.16 16.32 -24.45
CA VAL A 11 -11.78 15.84 -24.60
C VAL A 11 -10.91 16.32 -23.44
N LEU A 12 -11.00 17.61 -23.08
CA LEU A 12 -10.28 18.15 -21.94
C LEU A 12 -10.64 17.44 -20.63
N LEU A 13 -11.93 17.18 -20.38
CA LEU A 13 -12.39 16.50 -19.18
C LEU A 13 -11.86 15.06 -19.11
N ILE A 14 -11.91 14.32 -20.22
CA ILE A 14 -11.34 12.98 -20.32
C ILE A 14 -9.83 13.03 -20.07
N PHE A 15 -9.13 13.99 -20.66
CA PHE A 15 -7.69 14.16 -20.45
C PHE A 15 -7.36 14.45 -18.98
N CYS A 16 -8.08 15.38 -18.35
CA CYS A 16 -7.93 15.67 -16.92
C CYS A 16 -8.20 14.44 -16.05
N PHE A 17 -9.25 13.67 -16.37
CA PHE A 17 -9.56 12.43 -15.66
C PHE A 17 -8.41 11.42 -15.78
N CYS A 18 -7.92 11.16 -17.01
CA CYS A 18 -6.77 10.28 -17.24
C CYS A 18 -5.52 10.76 -16.49
N PHE A 19 -5.27 12.07 -16.47
CA PHE A 19 -4.13 12.66 -15.76
C PHE A 19 -4.23 12.44 -14.25
N VAL A 20 -5.41 12.62 -13.65
CA VAL A 20 -5.63 12.36 -12.23
C VAL A 20 -5.44 10.87 -11.90
N VAL A 21 -5.98 9.96 -12.72
CA VAL A 21 -5.80 8.51 -12.55
C VAL A 21 -4.31 8.12 -12.62
N LEU A 22 -3.55 8.73 -13.53
CA LEU A 22 -2.11 8.52 -13.63
C LEU A 22 -1.40 8.99 -12.35
N LEU A 23 -1.68 10.20 -11.86
CA LEU A 23 -1.08 10.70 -10.61
C LEU A 23 -1.37 9.78 -9.42
N ILE A 24 -2.61 9.31 -9.28
CA ILE A 24 -2.99 8.34 -8.24
C ILE A 24 -2.19 7.05 -8.39
N SER A 25 -2.03 6.55 -9.61
CA SER A 25 -1.26 5.33 -9.89
C SER A 25 0.23 5.49 -9.58
N PHE A 26 0.82 6.65 -9.91
CA PHE A 26 2.19 6.99 -9.56
C PHE A 26 2.39 7.09 -8.04
N ALA A 27 1.48 7.77 -7.34
CA ALA A 27 1.51 7.85 -5.88
C ALA A 27 1.38 6.46 -5.24
N ASN A 28 0.47 5.62 -5.75
CA ASN A 28 0.32 4.25 -5.27
C ASN A 28 1.60 3.43 -5.51
N ARG A 29 2.26 3.59 -6.66
CA ARG A 29 3.55 2.92 -6.93
C ARG A 29 4.65 3.40 -6.00
N ALA A 30 4.71 4.70 -5.71
CA ALA A 30 5.72 5.26 -4.82
C ALA A 30 5.54 4.80 -3.36
N ILE A 31 4.30 4.72 -2.88
CA ILE A 31 4.00 4.38 -1.47
C ILE A 31 3.99 2.86 -1.26
N TYR A 32 3.38 2.12 -2.19
CA TYR A 32 3.05 0.70 -2.04
C TYR A 32 3.83 -0.24 -2.99
N GLY A 33 4.67 0.30 -3.86
CA GLY A 33 5.44 -0.49 -4.83
C GLY A 33 4.59 -1.11 -5.97
N ARG A 34 3.32 -0.72 -6.12
CA ARG A 34 2.40 -1.25 -7.15
C ARG A 34 1.67 -0.14 -7.90
N TRP A 35 1.41 -0.34 -9.19
CA TRP A 35 0.53 0.55 -9.97
C TRP A 35 -0.95 0.36 -9.65
N ASN A 36 -1.36 -0.89 -9.38
CA ASN A 36 -2.75 -1.21 -9.03
C ASN A 36 -3.03 -0.86 -7.56
N MET A 37 -3.93 0.09 -7.32
CA MET A 37 -4.35 0.54 -5.98
C MET A 37 -5.05 -0.55 -5.16
N PHE A 38 -5.73 -1.47 -5.83
CA PHE A 38 -6.47 -2.58 -5.20
C PHE A 38 -5.60 -3.81 -4.97
N GLY A 39 -4.39 -3.84 -5.53
CA GLY A 39 -3.44 -4.93 -5.31
C GLY A 39 -2.79 -4.84 -3.93
N TYR A 40 -2.27 -5.97 -3.46
CA TYR A 40 -1.43 -5.99 -2.28
C TYR A 40 -0.13 -5.21 -2.53
N PRO A 41 0.34 -4.44 -1.53
CA PRO A 41 1.58 -3.69 -1.64
C PRO A 41 2.76 -4.65 -1.78
N ASN A 42 3.71 -4.30 -2.65
CA ASN A 42 4.99 -4.99 -2.72
C ASN A 42 5.96 -4.44 -1.66
N SER A 43 5.79 -3.18 -1.29
CA SER A 43 6.56 -2.53 -0.23
C SER A 43 5.74 -1.45 0.47
N ILE A 44 6.11 -1.07 1.69
CA ILE A 44 5.55 0.05 2.42
C ILE A 44 6.69 0.82 3.07
N THR A 45 6.67 2.16 2.97
CA THR A 45 7.73 3.00 3.57
C THR A 45 7.17 3.80 4.76
N PHE A 46 7.82 3.70 5.92
CA PHE A 46 7.54 4.50 7.12
C PHE A 46 8.80 5.24 7.58
N GLN A 47 8.74 6.58 7.67
CA GLN A 47 9.82 7.43 8.17
C GLN A 47 11.22 7.07 7.63
N GLY A 48 11.31 6.74 6.32
CA GLY A 48 12.57 6.35 5.67
C GLY A 48 12.88 4.85 5.68
N TYR A 49 12.24 4.06 6.54
CA TYR A 49 12.36 2.59 6.55
C TYR A 49 11.40 1.97 5.56
N ARG A 50 11.91 1.08 4.70
CA ARG A 50 11.10 0.38 3.70
C ARG A 50 10.97 -1.09 4.08
N TYR A 51 9.72 -1.52 4.14
CA TYR A 51 9.31 -2.90 4.43
C TYR A 51 8.88 -3.53 3.12
N TYR A 52 9.47 -4.65 2.77
CA TYR A 52 9.16 -5.39 1.56
C TYR A 52 8.33 -6.62 1.91
N ASN A 53 7.44 -6.97 1.02
CA ASN A 53 6.92 -8.33 0.97
C ASN A 53 8.04 -9.23 0.42
N ASN A 54 8.98 -9.60 1.30
CA ASN A 54 10.09 -10.49 0.99
C ASN A 54 9.55 -11.91 0.92
N ASN A 55 9.10 -12.28 -0.27
CA ASN A 55 9.23 -13.61 -0.81
C ASN A 55 9.03 -13.51 -2.33
N ASP A 56 9.63 -14.46 -3.04
CA ASP A 56 9.72 -14.56 -4.48
C ASP A 56 8.44 -14.15 -5.22
N ILE A 57 8.54 -13.80 -6.51
CA ILE A 57 7.42 -13.37 -7.38
C ILE A 57 6.17 -14.27 -7.33
N ASN A 58 6.29 -15.48 -6.77
CA ASN A 58 5.25 -16.49 -6.61
C ASN A 58 4.83 -16.80 -5.16
N ASN A 59 5.43 -16.22 -4.13
CA ASN A 59 5.11 -16.55 -2.75
C ASN A 59 4.92 -15.27 -1.93
N THR A 60 3.67 -14.90 -1.68
CA THR A 60 3.34 -13.74 -0.83
C THR A 60 3.23 -14.26 0.60
N ASP A 61 3.95 -13.67 1.57
CA ASP A 61 3.94 -14.16 2.96
C ASP A 61 2.63 -13.79 3.66
N ILE A 62 1.56 -14.50 3.30
CA ILE A 62 0.22 -14.35 3.84
C ILE A 62 0.05 -15.41 4.94
N MET A 63 -0.13 -14.94 6.17
CA MET A 63 -0.27 -15.79 7.34
C MET A 63 -1.57 -15.51 8.08
N VAL A 64 -2.16 -16.56 8.63
CA VAL A 64 -3.24 -16.44 9.61
C VAL A 64 -2.61 -16.29 11.00
N LEU A 65 -2.80 -15.14 11.65
CA LEU A 65 -2.22 -14.84 12.96
C LEU A 65 -3.32 -14.78 14.02
N THR A 66 -3.25 -15.67 15.02
CA THR A 66 -4.28 -15.79 16.06
C THR A 66 -3.67 -15.72 17.47
N GLY A 67 -4.51 -15.51 18.48
CA GLY A 67 -4.06 -15.45 19.87
C GLY A 67 -2.98 -14.39 20.11
N ASN A 68 -1.86 -14.80 20.68
CA ASN A 68 -0.74 -13.91 21.02
C ASN A 68 0.06 -13.43 19.81
N ASP A 69 -0.02 -14.12 18.67
CA ASP A 69 0.69 -13.77 17.44
C ASP A 69 -0.03 -12.67 16.63
N LYS A 70 -1.28 -12.36 17.01
CA LYS A 70 -2.07 -11.32 16.36
C LYS A 70 -1.42 -9.95 16.58
N PRO A 71 -1.22 -9.15 15.51
CA PRO A 71 -0.74 -7.78 15.62
C PRO A 71 -1.61 -6.92 16.54
N LYS A 72 -0.96 -6.24 17.48
CA LYS A 72 -1.63 -5.53 18.59
C LYS A 72 -1.81 -4.05 18.31
N TYR A 73 -0.90 -3.45 17.55
CA TYR A 73 -0.85 -2.00 17.35
C TYR A 73 -1.16 -1.64 15.91
N GLU A 74 -2.18 -0.82 15.67
CA GLU A 74 -2.43 -0.24 14.35
C GLU A 74 -1.45 0.91 14.09
N VAL A 75 -0.64 0.79 13.04
CA VAL A 75 0.39 1.77 12.66
C VAL A 75 0.09 2.44 11.31
N SER A 76 -1.13 2.24 10.77
CA SER A 76 -1.60 2.86 9.53
C SER A 76 -1.49 4.40 9.59
N ARG A 77 -0.93 5.01 8.53
CA ARG A 77 -1.04 6.46 8.30
C ARG A 77 -2.43 6.80 7.77
N ILE A 78 -2.74 8.10 7.75
CA ILE A 78 -3.98 8.63 7.18
C ILE A 78 -4.18 8.14 5.73
N ILE A 79 -3.12 8.19 4.91
CA ILE A 79 -3.19 7.74 3.52
C ILE A 79 -3.46 6.23 3.41
N ASP A 80 -2.88 5.42 4.32
CA ASP A 80 -3.08 3.98 4.31
C ASP A 80 -4.56 3.67 4.58
N ARG A 81 -5.17 4.32 5.59
CA ARG A 81 -6.60 4.21 5.90
C ARG A 81 -7.50 4.66 4.74
N LEU A 82 -7.18 5.77 4.09
CA LEU A 82 -7.95 6.27 2.93
C LEU A 82 -7.92 5.29 1.75
N THR A 83 -6.81 4.56 1.58
CA THR A 83 -6.69 3.52 0.54
C THR A 83 -7.16 2.14 0.99
N GLY A 84 -7.84 2.05 2.14
CA GLY A 84 -8.35 0.80 2.72
C GLY A 84 -7.27 -0.13 3.28
N LYS A 85 -6.02 0.32 3.39
CA LYS A 85 -4.88 -0.47 3.85
C LYS A 85 -4.69 -0.27 5.34
N ARG A 86 -5.06 -1.29 6.12
CA ARG A 86 -4.86 -1.30 7.58
C ARG A 86 -3.58 -2.05 7.91
N ILE A 87 -2.62 -1.34 8.49
CA ILE A 87 -1.29 -1.86 8.76
C ILE A 87 -1.11 -1.92 10.27
N TYR A 88 -0.57 -3.04 10.74
CA TYR A 88 -0.36 -3.32 12.15
C TYR A 88 1.08 -3.74 12.43
N SER A 89 1.46 -3.70 13.70
CA SER A 89 2.70 -4.29 14.19
C SER A 89 2.49 -4.97 15.54
N ASN A 90 3.41 -5.88 15.88
CA ASN A 90 3.47 -6.53 17.19
C ASN A 90 4.11 -5.63 18.26
N ASN A 91 4.76 -4.53 17.86
CA ASN A 91 5.50 -3.64 18.77
C ASN A 91 5.20 -2.16 18.47
N GLU A 92 5.10 -1.31 19.49
CA GLU A 92 5.00 0.15 19.33
C GLU A 92 6.25 0.74 18.66
N LYS A 93 7.43 0.17 18.95
CA LYS A 93 8.70 0.51 18.29
C LYS A 93 8.92 -0.38 17.05
N PHE A 94 8.05 -0.23 16.06
CA PHE A 94 8.08 -1.01 14.83
C PHE A 94 9.07 -0.48 13.77
N LEU A 95 9.51 0.77 13.91
CA LEU A 95 10.47 1.41 13.00
C LEU A 95 11.86 0.82 13.18
N GLY A 96 12.54 0.54 12.07
CA GLY A 96 13.93 0.07 12.06
C GLY A 96 14.16 -1.15 11.17
N TYR A 97 15.44 -1.43 10.95
CA TYR A 97 15.90 -2.63 10.26
C TYR A 97 15.58 -3.91 11.05
N GLY A 98 15.32 -5.02 10.35
CA GLY A 98 14.95 -6.29 10.97
C GLY A 98 13.58 -6.33 11.64
N LYS A 99 12.77 -5.27 11.46
CA LYS A 99 11.38 -5.20 11.96
C LYS A 99 10.40 -5.65 10.89
N SER A 100 9.18 -6.01 11.33
CA SER A 100 8.08 -6.35 10.44
C SER A 100 6.81 -5.56 10.76
N VAL A 101 6.01 -5.38 9.72
CA VAL A 101 4.66 -4.85 9.77
C VAL A 101 3.72 -5.79 9.02
N CYS A 102 2.44 -5.77 9.39
CA CYS A 102 1.44 -6.70 8.90
C CYS A 102 0.29 -5.91 8.26
N LEU A 103 0.06 -6.09 6.97
CA LEU A 103 -1.14 -5.57 6.33
C LEU A 103 -2.30 -6.54 6.57
N TYR A 104 -3.38 -6.05 7.17
CA TYR A 104 -4.60 -6.82 7.36
C TYR A 104 -5.31 -7.08 6.02
N LEU A 105 -5.65 -8.34 5.78
CA LEU A 105 -6.42 -8.75 4.61
C LEU A 105 -7.87 -9.05 4.99
N ARG A 106 -8.10 -10.10 5.79
CA ARG A 106 -9.44 -10.58 6.20
C ARG A 106 -9.34 -11.67 7.27
N ASP A 107 -10.29 -11.77 8.22
CA ASP A 107 -10.46 -12.93 9.11
C ASP A 107 -9.16 -13.38 9.80
N ASN A 108 -8.42 -12.42 10.38
CA ASN A 108 -7.09 -12.61 10.99
C ASN A 108 -5.98 -13.07 10.02
N THR A 109 -6.18 -12.89 8.72
CA THR A 109 -5.17 -13.09 7.68
C THR A 109 -4.42 -11.79 7.44
N TYR A 110 -3.10 -11.87 7.45
CA TYR A 110 -2.21 -10.73 7.29
C TYR A 110 -1.14 -11.03 6.24
N LEU A 111 -0.78 -10.00 5.49
CA LEU A 111 0.42 -9.97 4.67
C LEU A 111 1.58 -9.43 5.50
N ILE A 112 2.65 -10.20 5.63
CA ILE A 112 3.84 -9.82 6.39
C ILE A 112 4.81 -9.05 5.48
N LEU A 113 5.23 -7.87 5.92
CA LEU A 113 6.27 -7.09 5.27
C LEU A 113 7.44 -6.89 6.23
N ARG A 114 8.66 -7.14 5.76
CA ARG A 114 9.90 -7.07 6.56
C ARG A 114 10.79 -5.97 6.03
N SER A 115 11.40 -5.18 6.91
CA SER A 115 12.46 -4.26 6.50
C SER A 115 13.73 -5.05 6.24
N ASP A 116 14.35 -4.83 5.08
CA ASP A 116 15.69 -5.39 4.81
C ASP A 116 16.64 -4.90 5.89
N GLY A 117 17.36 -5.82 6.50
CA GLY A 117 18.35 -5.56 7.53
C GLY A 117 19.33 -6.72 7.51
N GLY A 118 20.50 -6.49 6.90
CA GLY A 118 21.63 -7.39 7.06
C GLY A 118 22.06 -7.39 8.53
N GLY A 119 22.15 -8.60 9.09
CA GLY A 119 23.26 -8.89 10.00
C GLY A 119 24.52 -9.08 9.17
#